data_AF-A0A2P6PP04-F1
#
_entry.id   AF-A0A2P6PP04-F1
#
_cell.length_a   1.000
_cell.length_b   1.000
_cell.length_c   1.000
_cell.angle_alpha   90.00
_cell.angle_beta   90.00
_cell.angle_gamma   90.00
#
_symmetry.space_group_name_H-M   'P 1'
#
loop_
_entity.id
_entity.type
_entity.pdbx_description
1 polymer ?
#
loop_
_entity_poly.entity_id
_entity_poly.type
_entity_poly.pdbx_seq_one_letter_code
_entity_poly.pdbx_strand_id
1 'polypeptide(L)' 'MFFIYMQIQVKNVSRLCHPKPIVTVNGMFPGPTIYAREGDTVLVNVTNHAQYNMSIHW' A
#
# COMPACT_ATOMS: atom_id res chain seq x y z
N MET A 1 20.58 1.01 -1.76
CA MET A 1 19.40 0.12 -1.87
C MET A 1 18.48 0.41 -0.70
N PHE A 2 17.27 0.89 -0.98
CA PHE A 2 16.26 1.20 0.02
C PHE A 2 15.26 0.05 0.15
N PHE A 3 14.95 -0.35 1.38
CA PHE A 3 13.99 -1.41 1.66
C PHE A 3 12.71 -0.81 2.19
N ILE A 4 11.59 -1.07 1.51
CA ILE A 4 10.26 -0.61 1.90
C ILE A 4 9.38 -1.82 2.15
N TYR A 5 8.63 -1.79 3.24
CA TYR A 5 7.67 -2.83 3.58
C TYR A 5 6.25 -2.32 3.36
N MET A 6 5.48 -3.06 2.57
CA MET A 6 4.08 -2.78 2.28
C MET A 6 3.20 -3.91 2.82
N GLN A 7 2.40 -3.59 3.82
CA GLN A 7 1.40 -4.46 4.39
C GLN A 7 0.06 -4.12 3.76
N ILE A 8 -0.43 -4.97 2.86
CA ILE A 8 -1.72 -4.75 2.21
C ILE A 8 -2.84 -5.24 3.11
N GLN A 9 -3.77 -4.35 3.45
CA GLN A 9 -4.82 -4.59 4.42
C GLN A 9 -6.15 -4.04 3.91
N VAL A 10 -7.26 -4.71 4.25
CA VAL A 10 -8.61 -4.17 4.04
C VAL A 10 -8.99 -3.37 5.29
N LYS A 11 -9.30 -2.08 5.14
CA LYS A 11 -9.77 -1.21 6.22
C LYS A 11 -11.00 -0.43 5.82
N ASN A 12 -11.87 -0.16 6.80
CA ASN A 12 -13.01 0.74 6.61
C ASN A 12 -12.52 2.18 6.56
N VAL A 13 -12.71 2.82 5.41
CA VAL A 13 -12.41 4.24 5.22
C VAL A 13 -13.73 4.96 4.94
N SER A 14 -13.96 6.05 5.66
CA SER A 14 -15.17 6.86 5.51
C SER A 14 -14.93 8.05 4.58
N ARG A 15 -15.81 8.22 3.59
CA ARG A 15 -15.91 9.44 2.78
C ARG A 15 -17.36 9.86 2.73
N LEU A 16 -17.63 11.16 2.86
CA LEU A 16 -19.00 11.70 2.91
C LEU A 16 -19.87 10.96 3.95
N CYS A 17 -19.30 10.58 5.09
CA CYS A 17 -19.95 9.79 6.15
C CYS A 17 -20.38 8.36 5.76
N HIS A 18 -19.89 7.82 4.64
CA HIS A 18 -20.17 6.44 4.21
C HIS A 18 -18.90 5.59 4.35
N PRO A 19 -18.79 4.75 5.41
CA PRO A 19 -17.68 3.83 5.57
C PRO A 19 -17.76 2.71 4.53
N LYS A 20 -16.65 2.44 3.84
CA LYS A 20 -16.51 1.30 2.94
C LYS A 20 -15.21 0.55 3.23
N PRO A 21 -15.22 -0.80 3.22
CA PRO A 21 -13.99 -1.57 3.28
C PRO A 21 -13.24 -1.41 1.96
N ILE A 22 -12.00 -0.91 2.03
CA ILE A 22 -11.14 -0.73 0.86
C ILE A 22 -9.75 -1.29 1.11
N VAL A 23 -9.03 -1.59 0.03
CA VAL A 23 -7.60 -1.92 0.08
C VAL A 23 -6.81 -0.69 0.50
N THR A 24 -5.90 -0.89 1.45
CA THR A 24 -4.99 0.13 1.96
C THR A 24 -3.57 -0.44 2.02
N VAL A 25 -2.58 0.44 1.92
CA VAL A 25 -1.17 0.08 2.07
C VAL A 25 -0.69 0.61 3.41
N ASN A 26 -0.20 -0.27 4.28
CA ASN A 26 0.15 0.06 5.66
C ASN A 26 -1.01 0.71 6.44
N GLY A 27 -2.25 0.33 6.09
CA GLY A 27 -3.45 0.91 6.68
C GLY A 27 -3.77 2.35 6.24
N MET A 28 -3.06 2.89 5.25
CA MET A 28 -3.24 4.26 4.75
C MET A 28 -3.94 4.27 3.39
N PHE A 29 -4.77 5.30 3.20
CA PHE A 29 -5.44 5.60 1.94
C PHE A 29 -5.49 7.13 1.70
N PRO A 30 -4.82 7.66 0.65
CA PRO A 30 -3.92 6.97 -0.27
C PRO A 30 -2.73 6.29 0.44
N GLY A 31 -2.09 5.33 -0.22
CA GLY A 31 -0.91 4.64 0.31
C GLY A 31 0.29 5.58 0.52
N PRO A 32 1.37 5.12 1.18
CA PRO A 32 2.57 5.91 1.40
C PRO A 32 3.25 6.28 0.08
N THR A 33 3.77 7.50 -0.01
CA THR A 33 4.64 7.95 -1.10
C THR A 33 6.03 7.31 -0.97
N ILE A 34 6.53 6.73 -2.06
CA ILE A 34 7.93 6.33 -2.17
C ILE A 34 8.74 7.51 -2.68
N TYR A 35 9.82 7.85 -1.98
CA TYR A 35 10.80 8.83 -2.43
C TYR A 35 12.08 8.10 -2.86
N ALA A 36 12.52 8.36 -4.08
CA ALA A 36 13.75 7.82 -4.66
C ALA A 36 14.46 8.90 -5.48
N ARG A 37 15.77 8.75 -5.68
CA ARG A 37 16.58 9.59 -6.56
C ARG A 37 17.00 8.80 -7.79
N GLU A 38 17.42 9.51 -8.83
CA GLU A 38 17.98 8.88 -10.03
C GLU A 38 19.15 7.97 -9.66
N GLY A 39 19.17 6.76 -10.26
CA GLY A 39 20.15 5.72 -9.96
C GLY A 39 19.82 4.85 -8.73
N ASP A 40 18.79 5.18 -7.94
CA ASP A 40 18.39 4.34 -6.81
C ASP A 40 17.74 3.03 -7.28
N THR A 41 18.10 1.94 -6.61
CA THR A 41 17.33 0.69 -6.63
C THR A 41 16.54 0.57 -5.33
N VAL A 42 15.22 0.50 -5.46
CA VAL A 42 14.26 0.34 -4.37
C VAL A 42 13.76 -1.11 -4.34
N LEU A 43 13.94 -1.79 -3.21
CA LEU A 43 13.35 -3.10 -2.96
C LEU A 43 12.09 -2.92 -2.13
N VAL A 44 10.95 -3.37 -2.66
CA VAL A 44 9.66 -3.34 -1.95
C VAL A 44 9.24 -4.75 -1.59
N ASN A 45 9.15 -5.04 -0.29
CA ASN A 45 8.59 -6.29 0.21
C ASN A 45 7.10 -6.09 0.48
N VAL A 46 6.27 -6.79 -0.28
CA VAL A 46 4.81 -6.71 -0.21
C VAL A 46 4.28 -7.95 0.49
N THR A 47 3.56 -7.76 1.58
CA THR A 47 2.80 -8.82 2.26
C THR A 47 1.32 -8.56 2.06
N ASN A 48 0.64 -9.47 1.36
CA ASN A 48 -0.80 -9.39 1.16
C ASN A 48 -1.54 -10.05 2.33
N HIS A 49 -2.27 -9.25 3.12
CA HIS A 49 -3.19 -9.75 4.16
C HIS A 49 -4.65 -9.69 3.72
N ALA A 50 -4.93 -9.26 2.48
CA ALA A 50 -6.28 -9.34 1.92
C ALA A 50 -6.62 -10.78 1.52
N GLN A 51 -7.91 -11.10 1.48
CA GLN A 51 -8.41 -12.44 1.15
C GLN A 51 -8.38 -12.77 -0.35
N TYR A 52 -7.95 -11.82 -1.19
CA TYR A 52 -7.95 -11.96 -2.66
C TYR A 52 -6.57 -11.67 -3.25
N ASN A 53 -6.35 -12.24 -4.43
CA ASN A 53 -5.13 -12.08 -5.20
C ASN A 53 -4.95 -10.63 -5.67
N MET A 54 -3.70 -10.17 -5.71
CA MET A 54 -3.37 -8.81 -6.15
C MET A 54 -1.94 -8.70 -6.68
N SER A 55 -1.69 -7.61 -7.40
CA SER A 55 -0.38 -7.17 -7.86
C SER A 55 -0.22 -5.67 -7.61
N ILE A 56 1.03 -5.20 -7.57
CA ILE A 56 1.40 -3.78 -7.51
C ILE A 56 2.16 -3.44 -8.79
N HIS A 57 1.89 -2.27 -9.34
CA HIS A 57 2.58 -1.73 -10.51
C HIS A 57 3.28 -0.42 -10.15
N TRP A 58 4.46 -0.21 -10.74
CA TRP A 58 5.28 0.99 -10.64
C TRP A 58 5.37 1.62 -12.03
#